data_AF-A0A924DKV1-F1
#
_entry.id   AF-A0A924DKV1-F1
#
_cell.length_a   1.000
_cell.length_b   1.000
_cell.length_c   1.000
_cell.angle_alpha   90.00
_cell.angle_beta   90.00
_cell.angle_gamma   90.00
#
_symmetry.space_group_name_H-M   'P 1'
#
loop_
_entity.id
_entity.type
_entity.pdbx_description
1 polymer ?
#
loop_
_entity_poly.entity_id
_entity_poly.type
_entity_poly.pdbx_seq_one_letter_code
_entity_poly.pdbx_strand_id
1 'polypeptide(L)'
;KIRVVNVVDLMKLQSSSEHPHGLTDKDYDSIFTKDKHIIFNFHGYPWLIHRLTYRRTNRNLHVRGYKEEGTITTPFDLRVQNDIDRFHLVIDVIDRLPDLGSKGTYLKQQLQDKLIEHKHYVHEHGKDLPEILNWKWNNK
;
A
#
# COMPACT_ATOMS: atom_id res chain seq x y z
N LYS A 1 16.00 -3.74 -3.31
CA LYS A 1 15.52 -3.25 -4.64
C LYS A 1 14.00 -3.37 -4.67
N ILE A 2 13.29 -2.38 -5.19
CA ILE A 2 11.81 -2.35 -5.22
C ILE A 2 11.34 -2.41 -6.68
N ARG A 3 10.21 -3.08 -6.93
CA ARG A 3 9.46 -3.02 -8.19
C ARG A 3 8.13 -2.36 -7.91
N VAL A 4 7.74 -1.40 -8.74
CA VAL A 4 6.42 -0.77 -8.71
C VAL A 4 5.59 -1.37 -9.84
N VAL A 5 4.40 -1.86 -9.52
CA VAL A 5 3.46 -2.46 -10.48
C VAL A 5 2.16 -1.69 -10.39
N ASN A 6 1.67 -1.19 -11.52
CA ASN A 6 0.35 -0.58 -11.62
C ASN A 6 -0.65 -1.62 -12.15
N VAL A 7 -1.73 -1.86 -11.42
CA VAL A 7 -2.79 -2.81 -11.81
C VAL A 7 -4.00 -2.02 -12.27
N VAL A 8 -4.32 -2.13 -13.55
CA VAL A 8 -5.47 -1.45 -14.17
C VAL A 8 -6.63 -2.41 -14.36
N ASP A 9 -6.37 -3.56 -15.00
CA ASP A 9 -7.37 -4.63 -15.15
C ASP A 9 -7.25 -5.61 -13.98
N LEU A 10 -8.23 -5.55 -13.09
CA LEU A 10 -8.26 -6.37 -11.88
C LEU A 10 -8.48 -7.86 -12.18
N MET A 11 -9.16 -8.18 -13.28
CA MET A 11 -9.45 -9.57 -13.63
C MET A 11 -8.18 -10.33 -14.04
N LYS A 12 -7.13 -9.62 -14.47
CA LYS A 12 -5.81 -10.20 -14.73
C LYS A 12 -5.13 -10.79 -13.49
N LEU A 13 -5.54 -10.40 -12.29
CA LEU A 13 -5.01 -11.00 -11.05
C LEU A 13 -5.45 -12.46 -10.87
N GLN A 14 -6.60 -12.85 -11.42
CA GLN A 14 -7.10 -14.23 -11.34
C GLN A 14 -6.30 -15.18 -12.22
N SER A 15 -6.19 -16.45 -11.80
CA SER A 15 -5.59 -17.48 -12.65
C SER A 15 -6.39 -17.64 -13.94
N SER A 16 -5.70 -17.85 -15.06
CA SER A 16 -6.32 -18.12 -16.36
C SER A 16 -7.21 -19.37 -16.36
N SER A 17 -7.05 -20.28 -15.38
CA SER A 17 -7.95 -21.42 -15.20
C SER A 17 -9.32 -21.03 -14.62
N GLU A 18 -9.40 -19.90 -13.90
CA GLU A 18 -10.62 -19.44 -13.22
C GLU A 18 -11.36 -18.36 -14.01
N HIS A 19 -10.65 -17.59 -14.83
CA HIS A 19 -11.23 -16.49 -15.60
C HIS A 19 -10.55 -16.33 -16.96
N PRO A 20 -11.28 -16.14 -18.07
CA PRO A 20 -10.70 -16.08 -19.43
C PRO A 20 -9.73 -14.91 -19.63
N HIS A 21 -9.87 -13.84 -18.84
CA HIS A 21 -8.95 -12.70 -18.86
C HIS A 21 -7.82 -12.80 -17.81
N GLY A 22 -7.79 -13.87 -17.02
CA GLY A 22 -6.78 -14.09 -15.99
C GLY A 22 -5.38 -14.30 -16.56
N LEU A 23 -4.34 -13.85 -15.87
CA LEU A 23 -2.97 -14.16 -16.24
C LEU A 23 -2.64 -15.62 -15.97
N THR A 24 -1.79 -16.21 -16.81
CA THR A 24 -1.14 -17.49 -16.50
C THR A 24 -0.34 -17.34 -15.21
N ASP A 25 -0.15 -18.43 -14.46
CA ASP A 25 0.62 -18.38 -13.21
C ASP A 25 2.07 -17.94 -13.45
N LYS A 26 2.65 -18.33 -14.59
CA LYS A 26 4.00 -17.91 -15.00
C LYS A 26 4.08 -16.40 -15.20
N ASP A 27 3.11 -15.79 -15.88
CA ASP A 27 3.11 -14.34 -16.13
C ASP A 27 2.86 -13.56 -14.84
N TYR A 28 1.94 -14.03 -13.99
CA TYR A 28 1.71 -13.45 -12.68
C TYR A 28 2.98 -13.46 -11.82
N ASP A 29 3.65 -14.63 -11.72
CA ASP A 29 4.88 -14.79 -10.95
C ASP A 29 6.02 -13.93 -11.51
N SER A 30 6.05 -13.67 -12.82
CA SER A 30 7.04 -12.77 -13.42
C SER A 30 6.89 -11.32 -12.93
N ILE A 31 5.65 -10.90 -12.63
CA ILE A 31 5.30 -9.54 -12.18
C ILE A 31 5.39 -9.40 -10.66
N PHE A 32 4.80 -10.35 -9.93
CA PHE A 32 4.63 -10.29 -8.48
C PHE A 32 5.67 -11.10 -7.70
N THR A 33 6.57 -11.79 -8.41
CA THR A 33 7.58 -12.70 -7.84
C THR A 33 6.94 -13.91 -7.16
N LYS A 34 7.74 -14.93 -6.82
CA LYS A 34 7.26 -16.15 -6.16
C LYS A 34 7.37 -16.09 -4.64
N ASP A 35 8.28 -15.26 -4.14
CA ASP A 35 8.77 -15.34 -2.75
C ASP A 35 8.91 -13.97 -2.06
N LYS A 36 8.91 -12.85 -2.80
CA LYS A 36 9.10 -11.52 -2.18
C LYS A 36 7.80 -10.96 -1.61
N HIS A 37 7.91 -10.16 -0.56
CA HIS A 37 6.77 -9.44 -0.01
C HIS A 37 6.15 -8.47 -1.03
N ILE A 38 4.83 -8.50 -1.14
CA ILE A 38 4.02 -7.62 -1.97
C ILE A 38 3.17 -6.76 -1.03
N ILE A 39 3.36 -5.45 -1.11
CA ILE A 39 2.42 -4.48 -0.52
C ILE A 39 1.47 -4.05 -1.63
N PHE A 40 0.20 -4.42 -1.51
CA PHE A 40 -0.82 -4.14 -2.52
C PHE A 40 -1.78 -3.08 -1.96
N ASN A 41 -1.72 -1.85 -2.47
CA ASN A 41 -2.67 -0.81 -2.12
C ASN A 41 -3.85 -0.80 -3.10
N PHE A 42 -5.07 -0.95 -2.59
CA PHE A 42 -6.29 -1.12 -3.39
C PHE A 42 -7.34 -0.07 -3.04
N HIS A 43 -8.09 0.41 -4.04
CA HIS A 43 -9.09 1.47 -3.84
C HIS A 43 -10.36 0.99 -3.11
N GLY A 44 -10.65 -0.32 -3.15
CA GLY A 44 -11.81 -0.92 -2.48
C GLY A 44 -11.40 -1.82 -1.30
N TYR A 45 -12.27 -2.76 -0.95
CA TYR A 45 -12.02 -3.66 0.17
C TYR A 45 -10.87 -4.65 -0.11
N PRO A 46 -9.90 -4.79 0.81
CA PRO A 46 -8.76 -5.69 0.65
C PRO A 46 -9.12 -7.15 0.35
N TRP A 47 -10.25 -7.62 0.90
CA TRP A 47 -10.73 -9.00 0.77
C TRP A 47 -10.93 -9.44 -0.68
N LEU A 48 -11.31 -8.52 -1.57
CA LEU A 48 -11.46 -8.84 -2.99
C LEU A 48 -10.13 -9.28 -3.60
N ILE A 49 -9.03 -8.59 -3.30
CA ILE A 49 -7.71 -8.94 -3.85
C ILE A 49 -7.26 -10.31 -3.35
N HIS A 50 -7.47 -10.62 -2.07
CA HIS A 50 -7.19 -11.95 -1.54
C HIS A 50 -8.01 -13.04 -2.24
N ARG A 51 -9.30 -12.77 -2.50
CA ARG A 51 -10.14 -13.69 -3.27
C ARG A 51 -9.63 -13.88 -4.70
N LEU A 52 -9.25 -12.81 -5.40
CA LEU A 52 -8.80 -12.91 -6.79
C LEU A 52 -7.42 -13.59 -6.92
N THR A 53 -6.60 -13.55 -5.87
CA THR A 53 -5.24 -14.07 -5.87
C THR A 53 -5.09 -15.38 -5.09
N TYR A 54 -6.18 -16.00 -4.63
CA TYR A 54 -6.13 -17.14 -3.71
C TYR A 54 -5.39 -18.37 -4.24
N ARG A 55 -5.25 -18.55 -5.56
CA ARG A 55 -4.48 -19.64 -6.20
C ARG A 55 -3.03 -19.29 -6.52
N ARG A 56 -2.61 -18.03 -6.36
CA ARG A 56 -1.28 -17.61 -6.77
C ARG A 56 -0.20 -18.17 -5.85
N THR A 57 0.96 -18.46 -6.44
CA THR A 57 2.12 -19.07 -5.79
C THR A 57 2.58 -18.24 -4.58
N ASN A 58 2.76 -16.94 -4.78
CA ASN A 58 3.27 -16.06 -3.76
C ASN A 58 2.20 -15.75 -2.71
N ARG A 59 2.42 -16.24 -1.48
CA ARG A 59 1.53 -16.02 -0.33
C ARG A 59 1.93 -14.81 0.51
N ASN A 60 3.04 -14.16 0.20
CA ASN A 60 3.53 -12.96 0.88
C ASN A 60 2.82 -11.68 0.39
N LEU A 61 1.50 -11.74 0.25
CA LEU A 61 0.64 -10.67 -0.24
C LEU A 61 -0.06 -9.96 0.91
N HIS A 62 0.26 -8.68 1.10
CA HIS A 62 -0.29 -7.82 2.15
C HIS A 62 -1.13 -6.74 1.48
N VAL A 63 -2.46 -6.84 1.63
CA VAL A 63 -3.38 -5.94 0.94
C VAL A 63 -3.85 -4.85 1.89
N ARG A 64 -3.72 -3.60 1.45
CA ARG A 64 -4.26 -2.39 2.06
C ARG A 64 -5.37 -1.86 1.18
N GLY A 65 -6.37 -1.23 1.79
CA GLY A 65 -7.54 -0.73 1.08
C GLY A 65 -8.54 -0.15 2.06
N TYR A 66 -9.74 0.11 1.56
CA TYR A 66 -10.80 0.74 2.35
C TYR A 66 -11.25 -0.14 3.52
N LYS A 67 -11.38 0.47 4.70
CA LYS A 67 -11.69 -0.18 5.99
C LYS A 67 -13.01 0.29 6.62
N GLU A 68 -13.83 1.06 5.89
CA GLU A 68 -15.00 1.75 6.46
C GLU A 68 -14.68 2.85 7.46
N GLU A 69 -13.45 3.36 7.42
CA GLU A 69 -13.05 4.50 8.23
C GLU A 69 -13.13 5.77 7.38
N GLY A 70 -13.84 6.78 7.89
CA GLY A 70 -14.03 8.03 7.16
C GLY A 70 -14.98 8.98 7.86
N THR A 71 -14.70 10.27 7.72
CA THR A 71 -15.58 11.38 8.12
C THR A 71 -15.32 12.58 7.22
N ILE A 72 -15.99 13.71 7.48
CA ILE A 72 -15.66 14.99 6.84
C ILE A 72 -14.26 15.40 7.31
N THR A 73 -13.26 15.22 6.46
CA THR A 73 -11.86 15.52 6.73
C THR A 73 -11.11 15.86 5.43
N THR A 74 -9.80 16.06 5.51
CA THR A 74 -8.94 16.38 4.37
C THR A 74 -8.59 15.14 3.52
N PRO A 75 -8.24 15.31 2.24
CA PRO A 75 -8.02 14.17 1.33
C PRO A 75 -6.92 13.19 1.77
N PHE A 76 -5.83 13.65 2.39
CA PHE A 76 -4.80 12.75 2.89
C PHE A 76 -5.20 12.12 4.23
N ASP A 77 -5.88 12.86 5.12
CA ASP A 77 -6.35 12.31 6.39
C ASP A 77 -7.34 11.15 6.18
N LEU A 78 -8.21 11.21 5.17
CA LEU A 78 -9.07 10.08 4.79
C LEU A 78 -8.25 8.80 4.45
N ARG A 79 -7.06 8.96 3.89
CA ARG A 79 -6.14 7.84 3.58
C ARG A 79 -5.44 7.34 4.85
N VAL A 80 -5.09 8.26 5.75
CA VAL A 80 -4.51 7.94 7.07
C VAL A 80 -5.49 7.11 7.89
N GLN A 81 -6.78 7.48 7.92
CA GLN A 81 -7.82 6.74 8.63
C GLN A 81 -7.99 5.29 8.12
N ASN A 82 -7.64 5.03 6.86
CA ASN A 82 -7.70 3.70 6.25
C ASN A 82 -6.33 2.97 6.22
N ASP A 83 -5.26 3.55 6.77
CA ASP A 83 -3.87 3.06 6.69
C ASP A 83 -3.37 2.83 5.25
N ILE A 84 -3.89 3.60 4.27
CA ILE A 84 -3.51 3.51 2.85
C ILE A 84 -2.62 4.68 2.38
N ASP A 85 -2.25 5.57 3.30
CA ASP A 85 -1.35 6.68 3.02
C ASP A 85 0.12 6.24 2.96
N ARG A 86 0.97 7.12 2.45
CA ARG A 86 2.38 6.82 2.18
C ARG A 86 3.19 6.49 3.44
N PHE A 87 2.80 6.99 4.62
CA PHE A 87 3.53 6.73 5.86
C PHE A 87 3.24 5.32 6.34
N HIS A 88 1.96 4.93 6.46
CA HIS A 88 1.58 3.56 6.81
C HIS A 88 2.13 2.52 5.83
N LEU A 89 2.10 2.80 4.52
CA LEU A 89 2.65 1.88 3.52
C LEU A 89 4.17 1.67 3.69
N VAL A 90 4.93 2.71 4.05
CA VAL A 90 6.38 2.57 4.30
C VAL A 90 6.63 1.84 5.62
N ILE A 91 5.85 2.10 6.67
CA ILE A 91 5.94 1.36 7.93
C ILE A 91 5.68 -0.14 7.70
N ASP A 92 4.68 -0.49 6.89
CA ASP A 92 4.37 -1.89 6.53
C ASP A 92 5.52 -2.58 5.77
N VAL A 93 6.23 -1.83 4.92
CA VAL A 93 7.46 -2.35 4.28
C VAL A 93 8.56 -2.58 5.32
N ILE A 94 8.76 -1.63 6.24
CA ILE A 94 9.81 -1.72 7.26
C ILE A 94 9.60 -2.93 8.16
N ASP A 95 8.36 -3.19 8.57
CA ASP A 95 8.02 -4.30 9.47
C ASP A 95 8.16 -5.68 8.84
N ARG A 96 8.36 -5.77 7.52
CA ARG A 96 8.40 -7.03 6.77
C ARG A 96 9.74 -7.36 6.17
N LEU A 97 10.56 -6.35 5.90
CA LEU A 97 11.88 -6.60 5.37
C LEU A 97 12.83 -6.98 6.53
N PRO A 98 13.45 -8.16 6.49
CA PRO A 98 14.52 -8.47 7.41
C PRO A 98 15.67 -7.47 7.18
N ASP A 99 16.49 -7.26 8.22
CA ASP A 99 17.79 -6.59 8.10
C ASP A 99 17.80 -5.08 7.81
N LEU A 100 16.73 -4.34 8.13
CA LEU A 100 16.76 -2.88 8.07
C LEU A 100 17.51 -2.22 9.25
N GLY A 101 17.70 -2.96 10.35
CA GLY A 101 18.44 -2.54 11.54
C GLY A 101 17.93 -1.22 12.14
N SER A 102 18.84 -0.49 12.79
CA SER A 102 18.54 0.79 13.45
C SER A 102 18.01 1.87 12.50
N LYS A 103 18.41 1.83 11.22
CA LYS A 103 17.91 2.76 10.19
C LYS A 103 16.41 2.58 9.94
N GLY A 104 15.95 1.32 9.88
CA GLY A 104 14.52 1.00 9.76
C GLY A 104 13.73 1.49 10.97
N THR A 105 14.24 1.22 12.18
CA THR A 105 13.61 1.67 13.44
C THR A 105 13.49 3.19 13.51
N TYR A 106 14.56 3.91 13.17
CA TYR A 106 14.55 5.37 13.18
C TYR A 106 13.54 5.94 12.18
N LEU A 107 13.54 5.44 10.95
CA LEU A 107 12.60 5.88 9.93
C LEU A 107 11.15 5.58 10.35
N LYS A 108 10.88 4.40 10.93
CA LYS A 108 9.55 4.05 11.45
C LYS A 108 9.10 5.06 12.51
N GLN A 109 9.96 5.39 13.47
CA GLN A 109 9.65 6.39 14.49
C GLN A 109 9.33 7.75 13.86
N GLN A 110 10.15 8.23 12.92
CA GLN A 110 9.89 9.49 12.22
C GLN A 110 8.54 9.52 11.52
N LEU A 111 8.15 8.40 10.89
CA LEU A 111 6.86 8.29 10.20
C LEU A 111 5.68 8.25 11.19
N GLN A 112 5.86 7.63 12.35
CA GLN A 112 4.87 7.66 13.43
C GLN A 112 4.70 9.07 14.00
N ASP A 113 5.81 9.79 14.20
CA ASP A 113 5.79 11.20 14.62
C ASP A 113 5.10 12.08 13.57
N LYS A 114 5.31 11.80 12.27
CA LYS A 114 4.61 12.48 11.17
C LYS A 114 3.11 12.25 11.15
N LEU A 115 2.64 11.06 11.51
CA LEU A 115 1.21 10.77 11.64
C LEU A 115 0.59 11.57 12.79
N ILE A 116 1.32 11.71 13.91
CA ILE A 116 0.89 12.55 15.05
C ILE A 116 0.84 14.02 14.64
N GLU A 117 1.92 14.53 14.01
CA GLU A 117 1.99 15.90 13.47
C GLU A 117 0.83 16.18 12.51
N HIS A 118 0.57 15.26 11.58
CA HIS A 118 -0.51 15.37 10.61
C HIS A 118 -1.87 15.52 11.28
N LYS A 119 -2.16 14.67 12.27
CA LYS A 119 -3.44 14.71 13.02
C LYS A 119 -3.65 16.07 13.70
N HIS A 120 -2.62 16.61 14.34
CA HIS A 120 -2.69 17.94 14.95
C HIS A 120 -2.90 19.04 13.91
N TYR A 121 -2.13 19.01 12.82
CA TYR A 121 -2.19 20.02 11.77
C TYR A 121 -3.56 20.07 11.06
N VAL A 122 -4.15 18.92 10.76
CA VAL A 122 -5.50 18.84 10.18
C VAL A 122 -6.55 19.41 11.14
N HIS A 123 -6.45 19.09 12.43
CA HIS A 123 -7.38 19.60 13.44
C HIS A 123 -7.29 21.12 13.61
N GLU A 124 -6.07 21.67 13.61
CA GLU A 124 -5.84 23.10 13.83
C GLU A 124 -6.13 23.95 12.58
N HIS A 125 -5.79 23.45 11.39
CA HIS A 125 -5.80 24.26 10.16
C HIS A 125 -6.81 23.82 9.10
N GLY A 126 -7.45 22.65 9.25
CA GLY A 126 -8.41 22.12 8.28
C GLY A 126 -7.82 21.82 6.91
N LYS A 127 -6.50 21.59 6.83
CA LYS A 127 -5.76 21.32 5.59
C LYS A 127 -4.71 20.25 5.83
N ASP A 128 -4.34 19.52 4.78
CA ASP A 128 -3.21 18.58 4.85
C ASP A 128 -1.89 19.33 5.06
N LEU A 129 -0.90 18.64 5.65
CA LEU A 129 0.44 19.17 5.88
C LEU A 129 1.04 19.73 4.57
N PRO A 130 1.81 20.84 4.61
CA PRO A 130 2.41 21.43 3.41
C PRO A 130 3.29 20.45 2.63
N GLU A 131 3.98 19.53 3.31
CA GLU A 131 4.79 18.48 2.68
C GLU A 131 3.98 17.41 1.94
N ILE A 132 2.68 17.27 2.24
CA ILE A 132 1.75 16.40 1.50
C ILE A 132 1.29 17.14 0.25
N LEU A 133 0.82 18.38 0.42
CA LEU A 133 0.26 19.20 -0.66
C LEU A 133 1.29 19.57 -1.73
N ASN A 134 2.52 19.87 -1.32
CA ASN A 134 3.58 20.32 -2.21
C ASN A 134 4.48 19.18 -2.71
N TRP A 135 4.15 17.93 -2.38
CA TRP A 135 4.94 16.79 -2.82
C TRP A 135 4.86 16.64 -4.34
N LYS A 136 6.01 16.44 -4.97
CA LYS A 136 6.14 16.14 -6.39
C LYS A 136 7.03 14.93 -6.57
N TRP A 137 6.73 14.15 -7.60
CA TRP A 137 7.65 13.11 -8.04
C TRP A 137 8.89 13.76 -8.65
N ASN A 138 10.05 13.51 -8.05
CA ASN A 138 11.33 13.90 -8.63
C ASN A 138 11.85 12.70 -9.41
N ASN A 139 12.20 12.91 -10.69
CA ASN A 139 12.88 11.88 -11.47
C ASN A 139 14.22 11.56 -10.79
N LYS A 140 14.35 10.35 -10.27
CA LYS A 140 15.63 9.76 -9.88
C LYS A 140 16.30 9.17 -11.11
#